data_AF-A0A221P3J7-F1
#
_entry.id   AF-A0A221P3J7-F1
#
_cell.length_a   1.000
_cell.length_b   1.000
_cell.length_c   1.000
_cell.angle_alpha   90.00
_cell.angle_beta   90.00
_cell.angle_gamma   90.00
#
_symmetry.space_group_name_H-M   'P 1'
#
loop_
_entity.id
_entity.type
_entity.pdbx_description
1 polymer ?
#
loop_
_entity_poly.entity_id
_entity_poly.type
_entity_poly.pdbx_seq_one_letter_code
_entity_poly.pdbx_strand_id
1 'polypeptide(L)' 'MSNHHVDPDDTDLRFALQIAGAELADAPPPADSPLGRLRLFAAANPGTVLTADHVRQALAGTLRVIPSDRP' A
#
# COMPACT_ATOMS: atom_id res chain seq x y z
N MET A 1 -30.95 18.66 6.56
CA MET A 1 -30.77 17.33 5.96
C MET A 1 -29.30 17.22 5.58
N SER A 2 -28.55 16.27 6.15
CA SER A 2 -27.15 16.07 5.77
C SER A 2 -27.11 15.26 4.48
N ASN A 3 -26.52 15.81 3.42
CA ASN A 3 -26.17 15.02 2.25
C ASN A 3 -25.02 14.09 2.67
N HIS A 4 -25.31 12.80 2.78
CA HIS A 4 -24.28 11.78 2.83
C HIS A 4 -23.58 11.82 1.47
N HIS A 5 -22.43 12.50 1.40
CA HIS A 5 -21.58 12.48 0.22
C HIS A 5 -20.93 11.10 0.19
N VAL A 6 -21.62 10.16 -0.44
CA VAL A 6 -21.03 8.88 -0.81
C VAL A 6 -20.18 9.18 -2.03
N ASP A 7 -18.86 9.14 -1.86
CA ASP A 7 -17.93 9.24 -2.98
C ASP A 7 -18.21 8.04 -3.92
N PRO A 8 -18.51 8.27 -5.20
CA PRO A 8 -18.75 7.19 -6.15
C PRO A 8 -17.57 6.19 -6.20
N ASP A 9 -16.33 6.67 -6.04
CA ASP A 9 -15.14 5.82 -6.07
C ASP A 9 -15.09 4.86 -4.86
N ASP A 10 -15.58 5.28 -3.69
CA ASP A 10 -15.67 4.42 -2.50
C ASP A 10 -16.73 3.33 -2.66
N THR A 11 -17.83 3.62 -3.36
CA THR A 11 -18.89 2.62 -3.60
C THR A 11 -18.44 1.55 -4.58
N ASP A 12 -17.81 1.96 -5.67
CA ASP A 12 -17.31 1.05 -6.70
C ASP A 12 -16.17 0.17 -6.16
N LEU A 13 -15.27 0.74 -5.35
CA LEU A 13 -14.23 -0.02 -4.65
C LEU A 13 -14.83 -1.06 -3.69
N ARG A 14 -15.81 -0.67 -2.86
CA ARG A 14 -16.45 -1.59 -1.92
C ARG A 14 -17.20 -2.72 -2.63
N PHE A 15 -17.89 -2.41 -3.72
CA PHE A 15 -18.55 -3.42 -4.55
C PHE A 15 -17.52 -4.39 -5.15
N ALA A 16 -16.42 -3.88 -5.71
CA ALA A 16 -15.36 -4.70 -6.28
C ALA A 16 -14.71 -5.62 -5.25
N LEU A 17 -14.46 -5.12 -4.04
CA LEU A 17 -13.94 -5.92 -2.93
C LEU A 17 -14.91 -7.02 -2.50
N GLN A 18 -16.21 -6.72 -2.42
CA GLN A 18 -17.24 -7.72 -2.08
C GLN A 18 -17.33 -8.84 -3.14
N ILE A 19 -17.26 -8.50 -4.43
CA ILE A 19 -17.23 -9.48 -5.53
C ILE A 19 -15.94 -10.32 -5.50
N ALA A 20 -14.81 -9.71 -5.16
CA ALA A 20 -13.53 -10.41 -5.05
C ALA A 20 -13.40 -11.27 -3.78
N GLY A 21 -14.36 -11.21 -2.85
CA GLY A 21 -14.27 -11.86 -1.54
C GLY A 21 -13.19 -11.26 -0.64
N ALA A 22 -12.82 -10.00 -0.88
CA ALA A 22 -11.80 -9.28 -0.16
C ALA A 22 -12.41 -8.27 0.81
N GLU A 23 -11.79 -8.10 1.97
CA GLU A 23 -12.13 -7.07 2.94
C GLU A 23 -11.06 -5.98 2.97
N LEU A 24 -11.46 -4.72 3.14
CA LEU A 24 -10.53 -3.63 3.46
C LEU A 24 -9.96 -3.87 4.85
N ALA A 25 -8.63 -3.89 4.97
CA ALA A 25 -7.98 -4.02 6.26
C ALA A 25 -8.01 -2.69 7.03
N ASP A 26 -8.53 -2.70 8.26
CA ASP A 26 -8.52 -1.55 9.17
C ASP A 26 -7.13 -1.29 9.79
N ALA A 27 -6.28 -2.31 9.81
CA ALA A 27 -4.93 -2.24 10.33
C ALA A 27 -3.90 -2.20 9.19
N PRO A 28 -2.76 -1.52 9.40
CA PRO A 28 -1.61 -1.65 8.52
C PRO A 28 -1.24 -3.08 8.16
N PRO A 29 -0.76 -3.33 6.92
CA PRO A 29 -0.20 -4.63 6.57
C PRO A 29 1.04 -4.93 7.47
N PRO A 30 1.26 -6.19 7.86
CA PRO A 30 2.43 -6.60 8.63
C PRO A 30 3.73 -6.14 7.96
N ALA A 31 4.71 -5.70 8.75
CA ALA A 31 5.97 -5.14 8.25
C ALA A 31 6.75 -6.09 7.31
N ASP A 32 6.63 -7.39 7.55
CA ASP A 32 7.25 -8.47 6.78
C ASP A 32 6.36 -8.98 5.64
N SER A 33 5.15 -8.47 5.46
CA SER A 33 4.37 -8.73 4.25
C SER A 33 4.94 -7.92 3.07
N PRO A 34 4.72 -8.34 1.81
CA PRO A 34 5.17 -7.57 0.64
C PRO A 34 4.69 -6.10 0.66
N LEU A 35 3.42 -5.86 1.02
CA LEU A 35 2.84 -4.52 1.13
C LEU A 35 3.43 -3.72 2.31
N GLY A 36 3.67 -4.37 3.44
CA GLY A 36 4.35 -3.74 4.58
C GLY A 36 5.77 -3.31 4.27
N ARG A 37 6.55 -4.15 3.57
CA ARG A 37 7.91 -3.81 3.12
C ARG A 37 7.92 -2.60 2.18
N LEU A 38 7.00 -2.55 1.22
CA LEU A 38 6.86 -1.40 0.31
C LEU A 38 6.52 -0.11 1.06
N ARG A 39 5.59 -0.20 2.01
CA ARG A 39 5.20 0.95 2.85
C ARG A 39 6.38 1.48 3.66
N LEU A 40 7.16 0.60 4.29
CA LEU A 40 8.35 0.99 5.05
C LEU A 40 9.44 1.58 4.16
N PHE A 41 9.67 1.00 2.98
CA PHE A 41 10.63 1.51 2.00
C PHE A 41 10.27 2.93 1.55
N ALA A 42 9.00 3.18 1.19
CA ALA A 42 8.53 4.48 0.75
C ALA A 42 8.63 5.54 1.87
N ALA A 43 8.32 5.16 3.11
CA ALA A 43 8.47 6.04 4.27
C ALA A 43 9.93 6.44 4.52
N ALA A 44 10.88 5.52 4.30
CA ALA A 44 12.31 5.77 4.47
C ALA A 44 12.97 6.50 3.28
N ASN A 45 12.32 6.53 2.11
CA ASN A 45 12.87 7.09 0.88
C ASN A 45 11.88 8.09 0.25
N PRO A 46 11.64 9.24 0.92
CA PRO A 46 10.67 10.22 0.43
C PRO A 46 11.04 10.73 -0.97
N GLY A 47 10.05 10.80 -1.85
CA GLY A 47 10.23 11.21 -3.25
C GLY A 47 10.66 10.09 -4.19
N THR A 48 10.92 8.88 -3.70
CA THR A 48 11.17 7.73 -4.56
C THR A 48 9.87 7.18 -5.13
N VAL A 49 9.78 7.09 -6.46
CA VAL A 49 8.66 6.45 -7.14
C VAL A 49 8.83 4.93 -7.07
N LEU A 50 7.81 4.24 -6.55
CA LEU A 50 7.79 2.78 -6.55
C LEU A 50 7.70 2.25 -7.98
N THR A 51 8.46 1.19 -8.26
CA THR A 51 8.53 0.58 -9.59
C THR A 51 8.20 -0.90 -9.48
N ALA A 52 7.97 -1.55 -10.61
CA ALA A 52 7.76 -3.00 -10.67
C ALA A 52 8.95 -3.79 -10.09
N ASP A 53 10.16 -3.24 -10.10
CA ASP A 53 11.32 -3.89 -9.48
C ASP A 53 11.20 -3.89 -7.94
N HIS A 54 10.80 -2.77 -7.34
CA HIS A 54 10.51 -2.70 -5.91
C HIS A 54 9.44 -3.70 -5.47
N VAL A 55 8.38 -3.87 -6.29
CA VAL A 55 7.34 -4.88 -6.04
C VAL A 55 7.92 -6.29 -6.08
N ARG A 56 8.73 -6.62 -7.09
CA ARG A 56 9.39 -7.94 -7.20
C ARG A 56 10.29 -8.22 -5.99
N GLN A 57 11.09 -7.23 -5.57
CA GLN A 57 11.93 -7.35 -4.39
C GLN A 57 11.12 -7.51 -3.09
N ALA A 58 9.97 -6.82 -2.98
CA ALA A 58 9.10 -6.94 -1.82
C ALA A 58 8.46 -8.32 -1.73
N LEU A 59 8.04 -8.90 -2.87
CA LEU A 59 7.53 -10.27 -2.95
C LEU A 59 8.61 -11.29 -2.60
N ALA A 60 9.85 -11.08 -3.08
CA ALA A 60 10.99 -11.94 -2.80
C ALA A 60 11.55 -11.77 -1.38
N GLY A 61 11.08 -10.78 -0.60
CA GLY A 61 11.61 -10.47 0.73
C GLY A 61 13.00 -9.85 0.73
N THR A 62 13.46 -9.34 -0.42
CA THR A 62 14.79 -8.75 -0.59
C THR A 62 14.78 -7.22 -0.62
N LEU A 63 13.60 -6.59 -0.60
CA LEU A 63 13.48 -5.13 -0.58
C LEU A 63 14.06 -4.58 0.73
N ARG A 64 15.21 -3.90 0.63
CA ARG A 64 15.92 -3.34 1.78
C ARG A 64 15.45 -1.92 2.04
N VAL A 65 15.17 -1.62 3.30
CA VAL A 65 15.05 -0.23 3.78
C VAL A 65 16.47 0.29 3.98
N ILE A 66 17.03 0.93 2.95
CA ILE A 66 18.29 1.67 3.09
C ILE A 66 17.87 3.06 3.56
N PRO A 67 18.33 3.56 4.73
CA PRO A 67 18.19 4.98 5.04
C PRO A 67 18.82 5.75 3.88
N SER A 68 18.12 6.74 3.33
CA SER A 68 18.72 7.64 2.35
C SER A 68 19.87 8.40 3.03
N ASP A 69 21.05 7.79 3.06
CA ASP A 69 22.29 8.43 3.46
C ASP A 69 22.67 9.35 2.30
N ARG A 70 22.19 10.59 2.37
CA ARG A 70 22.70 11.68 1.55
C ARG A 70 23.62 12.56 2.43
N PRO A 71 24.75 13.05 1.87
CA PRO A 71 25.70 13.88 2.59
C PRO A 71 25.09 15.19 3.10
#